data_AF-A0A6N3F8F1-F1
#
_entry.id   AF-A0A6N3F8F1-F1
#
_cell.length_a   1.000
_cell.length_b   1.000
_cell.length_c   1.000
_cell.angle_alpha   90.00
_cell.angle_beta   90.00
_cell.angle_gamma   90.00
#
_symmetry.space_group_name_H-M   'P 1'
#
loop_
_entity.id
_entity.type
_entity.pdbx_description
1 polymer ?
#
loop_
_entity_poly.entity_id
_entity_poly.type
_entity_poly.pdbx_seq_one_letter_code
_entity_poly.pdbx_strand_id
1 'polypeptide(L)' 'MSKIGYARVSSKEQNLDRQLEALQSVSKVFSDKASGQSTERPQLQAMLD' A
#
# COMPACT_ATOMS: atom_id res chain seq x y z
N MET A 1 -2.43 14.00 14.37
CA MET A 1 -2.66 12.63 13.86
C MET A 1 -1.78 12.45 12.64
N SER A 2 -0.84 11.50 12.69
CA SER A 2 -0.02 11.16 11.52
C SER A 2 -0.90 10.44 10.51
N LYS A 3 -1.01 10.97 9.29
CA LYS A 3 -1.72 10.27 8.21
C LYS A 3 -0.84 9.15 7.70
N ILE A 4 -1.41 7.97 7.52
CA ILE A 4 -0.72 6.82 6.96
C ILE A 4 -1.43 6.44 5.66
N GLY A 5 -0.65 6.24 4.60
CA GLY A 5 -1.14 5.82 3.29
C GLY A 5 -0.84 4.35 3.06
N TYR A 6 -1.75 3.67 2.39
CA TYR A 6 -1.56 2.28 1.95
C TYR A 6 -1.95 2.14 0.49
N ALA A 7 -1.02 1.61 -0.31
CA ALA A 7 -1.19 1.33 -1.73
C ALA A 7 -1.11 -0.18 -2.00
N ARG A 8 -1.84 -0.66 -3.00
CA ARG A 8 -1.81 -2.07 -3.40
C ARG A 8 -2.03 -2.25 -4.88
N VAL A 9 -1.25 -3.15 -5.47
CA VAL A 9 -1.50 -3.70 -6.81
C VAL A 9 -1.62 -5.23 -6.76
N SER A 10 -2.45 -5.81 -7.62
CA SER A 10 -2.68 -7.25 -7.74
C SER A 10 -1.51 -8.03 -8.35
N SER A 11 -0.68 -7.37 -9.15
CA SER A 11 0.42 -7.99 -9.90
C SER A 11 1.69 -7.17 -9.80
N LYS A 12 2.85 -7.83 -9.91
CA LYS A 12 4.16 -7.15 -9.83
C LYS A 12 4.38 -6.13 -10.95
N GLU A 13 3.75 -6.37 -12.10
CA GLU A 13 3.83 -5.57 -13.32
C GLU A 13 2.87 -4.37 -13.32
N GLN A 14 1.90 -4.33 -12.40
CA GLN A 14 1.00 -3.19 -12.31
C GLN A 14 1.73 -1.99 -11.69
N ASN A 15 1.51 -0.83 -12.29
CA ASN A 15 2.10 0.41 -11.86
C ASN A 15 1.45 0.87 -10.53
N LEU A 16 2.28 0.98 -9.48
CA LEU A 16 1.88 1.45 -8.16
C LEU A 16 2.16 2.96 -7.98
N ASP A 17 2.94 3.56 -8.90
CA ASP A 17 3.41 4.94 -8.81
C ASP A 17 2.25 5.93 -8.74
N ARG A 18 1.19 5.71 -9.53
CA ARG A 18 0.00 6.58 -9.51
C ARG A 18 -0.72 6.59 -8.14
N GLN A 19 -0.68 5.47 -7.41
CA GLN A 19 -1.24 5.40 -6.06
C GLN A 19 -0.29 6.06 -5.05
N LEU A 20 1.02 5.90 -5.22
CA LEU A 20 2.02 6.56 -4.37
C LEU A 20 1.97 8.09 -4.52
N GLU A 21 1.81 8.60 -5.74
CA GLU A 21 1.65 10.03 -6.00
C GLU A 21 0.41 10.60 -5.28
N ALA A 22 -0.72 9.89 -5.32
CA ALA A 22 -1.92 10.28 -4.59
C ALA A 22 -1.72 10.27 -3.05
N LEU A 23 -0.77 9.46 -2.56
CA LEU A 23 -0.45 9.31 -1.15
C LEU A 23 0.69 10.22 -0.67
N GLN A 24 1.22 11.14 -1.49
CA GLN A 24 2.34 12.03 -1.10
C GLN A 24 2.06 12.92 0.13
N SER A 25 0.79 13.12 0.49
CA SER A 25 0.38 13.96 1.62
C SER A 25 0.38 13.24 2.98
N VAL A 26 0.82 11.98 3.03
CA VAL A 26 0.83 11.17 4.26
C VAL A 26 2.23 11.09 4.87
N SER A 27 2.30 10.86 6.18
CA SER A 27 3.57 10.77 6.91
C SER A 27 4.30 9.45 6.69
N LYS A 28 3.57 8.38 6.37
CA LYS A 28 4.14 7.04 6.14
C LYS A 28 3.34 6.30 5.09
N VAL A 29 4.00 5.70 4.11
CA VAL A 29 3.38 4.93 3.04
C VAL A 29 3.77 3.46 3.15
N PHE A 30 2.76 2.60 3.00
CA PHE A 30 2.90 1.15 2.91
C PHE A 30 2.44 0.69 1.52
N SER A 31 3.11 -0.30 0.94
CA SER A 31 2.77 -0.78 -0.40
C SER A 31 2.86 -2.29 -0.52
N ASP A 32 1.77 -2.94 -0.92
CA ASP A 32 1.76 -4.39 -1.16
C ASP A 32 1.56 -4.72 -2.64
N LYS A 33 2.33 -5.71 -3.11
CA LYS A 33 2.18 -6.31 -4.44
C LYS A 33 1.60 -7.72 -4.28
N ALA A 34 0.32 -7.78 -3.94
CA ALA A 34 -0.39 -9.00 -3.63
C ALA A 34 -1.81 -8.99 -4.22
N SER A 35 -2.27 -10.16 -4.65
CA SER A 35 -3.64 -10.35 -5.14
C SER A 35 -4.65 -9.88 -4.09
N GLY A 36 -5.75 -9.29 -4.56
CA GLY A 36 -6.85 -8.88 -3.68
C GLY A 36 -7.55 -10.08 -3.04
N GLN A 37 -7.34 -11.27 -3.59
CA GLN A 37 -7.93 -12.53 -3.14
C GLN A 37 -7.28 -13.08 -1.86
N SER A 38 -5.99 -12.79 -1.64
CA SER A 38 -5.26 -13.24 -0.45
C SER A 38 -5.18 -12.11 0.57
N THR A 39 -5.33 -12.49 1.85
CA THR A 39 -5.11 -11.64 3.02
C THR A 39 -3.63 -11.58 3.44
N GLU A 40 -2.75 -12.30 2.74
CA GLU A 40 -1.30 -12.23 2.91
C GLU A 40 -0.76 -10.88 2.40
N ARG A 41 -0.90 -9.87 3.26
CA ARG A 41 -0.55 -8.48 3.00
C ARG A 41 0.34 -8.00 4.14
N PRO A 42 1.64 -8.32 4.11
CA PRO A 42 2.55 -8.03 5.21
C PRO A 42 2.66 -6.53 5.50
N GLN A 43 2.57 -5.67 4.48
CA GLN A 43 2.62 -4.22 4.69
C GLN A 43 1.31 -3.66 5.26
N LEU A 44 0.16 -4.27 4.92
CA LEU A 44 -1.11 -3.97 5.58
C LEU A 44 -1.06 -4.35 7.07
N GLN A 45 -0.52 -5.52 7.41
CA GLN A 45 -0.36 -5.94 8.81
C GLN A 45 0.59 -5.00 9.56
N ALA A 46 1.73 -4.65 8.97
CA ALA A 46 2.68 -3.69 9.56
C ALA A 46 2.12 -2.25 9.69
N MET A 47 1.03 -1.94 9.00
CA MET A 47 0.30 -0.67 9.17
C MET A 47 -0.69 -0.72 10.34
N LEU A 48 -1.20 -1.91 10.66
CA LEU A 48 -2.22 -2.12 11.69
C LEU A 48 -1.62 -2.44 13.08
N ASP A 49 -0.35 -2.81 13.13
CA ASP A 49 0.49 -2.95 14.34
C ASP A 49 0.95 -1.58 14.87
#